data_AF-A0A0J7IF41-F1
#
_entry.id   AF-A0A0J7IF41-F1
#
_cell.length_a   1.000
_cell.length_b   1.000
_cell.length_c   1.000
_cell.angle_alpha   90.00
_cell.angle_beta   90.00
_cell.angle_gamma   90.00
#
_symmetry.space_group_name_H-M   'P 1'
#
loop_
_entity.id
_entity.type
_entity.pdbx_description
1 polymer ?
#
loop_
_entity_poly.entity_id
_entity_poly.type
_entity_poly.pdbx_seq_one_letter_code
_entity_poly.pdbx_strand_id
1 'polypeptide(L)'
;MKKLLKNIVYFIFPVVAVLVATEYLAENIPNEYSIKNDYLEKNSDTVEALYLGNSHVYFGINPEYSTHKSYNAAYISQSINLDWMIVGKYNWKDLKYIIIPADYVSMYYTLETANDKWRIKNYNVYYHFRIGYNPINYTEIFTGKIKDQVKRIDEFYIANQKNIQSNDLGFGTAYRYPSPLDIAKTSKEAAKLHTFDIRSDKYQNNFKINKAALYDLAAFAKKKNIKVVFLSSPVCKKYFDGCDKTQLSNTMKVYSDLLAKYPETCSHLNYMESSYFNESDFYDGDHLNNRGAQKLTVLVESQLGK
;
A
#
# COMPACT_ATOMS: atom_id res chain seq x y z
N MET A 1 -15.58 28.41 42.85
CA MET A 1 -15.29 27.19 42.06
C MET A 1 -16.29 26.96 40.92
N LYS A 2 -17.61 26.85 41.17
CA LYS A 2 -18.62 26.65 40.09
C LYS A 2 -18.64 27.73 39.00
N LYS A 3 -18.50 29.01 39.37
CA LYS A 3 -18.44 30.15 38.42
C LYS A 3 -17.18 30.13 37.55
N LEU A 4 -16.03 29.78 38.13
CA LEU A 4 -14.77 29.64 37.39
C LEU A 4 -14.85 28.49 36.39
N LEU A 5 -15.36 27.32 36.81
CA LEU A 5 -15.55 26.19 35.91
C LEU A 5 -16.52 26.52 34.77
N LYS A 6 -17.62 27.21 35.06
CA LYS A 6 -18.59 27.68 34.04
C LYS A 6 -17.93 28.62 33.02
N ASN A 7 -17.09 29.55 33.48
CA ASN A 7 -16.37 30.47 32.60
C ASN A 7 -15.32 29.74 31.73
N ILE A 8 -14.61 28.76 32.29
CA ILE A 8 -13.67 27.92 31.54
C ILE A 8 -14.40 27.15 30.45
N VAL A 9 -15.56 26.55 30.75
CA VAL A 9 -16.37 25.83 29.76
C VAL A 9 -16.82 26.75 28.64
N TYR A 10 -17.34 27.94 28.94
CA TYR A 10 -17.74 28.88 27.88
C TYR A 10 -16.59 29.38 27.02
N PHE A 11 -15.39 29.49 27.59
CA PHE A 11 -14.21 29.88 26.84
C PHE A 11 -13.70 28.74 25.93
N ILE A 12 -13.71 27.50 26.44
CA ILE A 12 -13.22 26.32 25.71
C ILE A 12 -14.22 25.86 24.65
N PHE A 13 -15.52 26.02 24.89
CA PHE A 13 -16.57 25.49 24.02
C PHE A 13 -16.43 25.94 22.55
N PRO A 14 -16.25 27.24 22.22
CA PRO A 14 -16.04 27.67 20.84
C PRO A 14 -14.81 27.03 20.19
N VAL A 15 -13.71 26.86 20.94
CA VAL A 15 -12.48 26.25 20.44
C VAL A 15 -12.72 24.77 20.10
N VAL A 16 -13.36 24.03 21.01
CA VAL A 16 -13.71 22.63 20.78
C VAL A 16 -14.68 22.49 19.61
N ALA A 17 -15.68 23.37 19.50
CA ALA A 17 -16.62 23.36 18.40
C ALA A 17 -15.91 23.55 17.04
N VAL A 18 -14.95 24.47 16.95
CA VAL A 18 -14.15 24.68 15.72
C VAL A 18 -13.28 23.46 15.41
N LEU A 19 -12.65 22.85 16.41
CA LEU A 19 -11.82 21.65 16.20
C LEU A 19 -12.67 20.47 15.71
N VAL A 20 -13.83 20.22 16.34
CA VAL A 20 -14.76 19.17 15.93
C VAL A 20 -15.29 19.41 14.51
N ALA A 21 -15.65 20.65 14.18
CA ALA A 21 -16.09 20.99 12.83
C ALA A 21 -14.97 20.80 11.79
N THR A 22 -13.74 21.18 12.11
CA THR A 22 -12.57 21.03 11.22
C THR A 22 -12.26 19.54 10.99
N GLU A 23 -12.27 18.73 12.05
CA GLU A 23 -12.10 17.28 11.95
C GLU A 23 -13.18 16.66 11.08
N TYR A 24 -14.45 16.96 11.37
CA TYR A 24 -15.58 16.44 10.60
C TYR A 24 -15.46 16.82 9.11
N LEU A 25 -15.14 18.08 8.80
CA LEU A 25 -14.98 18.53 7.42
C LEU A 25 -13.80 17.82 6.74
N ALA A 26 -12.65 17.71 7.39
CA ALA A 26 -11.45 17.09 6.85
C ALA A 26 -11.61 15.59 6.61
N GLU A 27 -12.25 14.87 7.54
CA GLU A 27 -12.51 13.44 7.43
C GLU A 27 -13.43 13.13 6.24
N ASN A 28 -14.42 14.00 5.98
CA ASN A 28 -15.36 13.86 4.86
C ASN A 28 -14.79 14.26 3.48
N ILE A 29 -13.52 14.67 3.39
CA ILE A 29 -12.87 14.92 2.10
C ILE A 29 -12.39 13.58 1.51
N PRO A 30 -12.94 13.15 0.35
CA PRO A 30 -12.54 11.91 -0.30
C PRO A 30 -11.02 11.88 -0.53
N ASN A 31 -10.43 10.76 -0.15
CA ASN A 31 -9.02 10.44 -0.37
C ASN A 31 -8.88 8.95 -0.68
N GLU A 32 -7.68 8.56 -1.11
CA GLU A 32 -7.35 7.17 -1.49
C GLU A 32 -7.87 6.11 -0.52
N TYR A 33 -7.73 6.35 0.79
CA TYR A 33 -8.10 5.38 1.81
C TYR A 33 -9.61 5.26 1.99
N SER A 34 -10.32 6.40 2.05
CA SER A 34 -11.79 6.39 2.09
C SER A 34 -12.38 5.77 0.82
N ILE A 35 -11.84 6.08 -0.36
CA ILE A 35 -12.36 5.62 -1.66
C ILE A 35 -12.17 4.10 -1.80
N LYS A 36 -10.98 3.59 -1.51
CA LYS A 36 -10.69 2.15 -1.58
C LYS A 36 -11.44 1.36 -0.51
N ASN A 37 -11.57 1.90 0.72
CA ASN A 37 -12.40 1.29 1.75
C ASN A 37 -13.87 1.20 1.30
N ASP A 38 -14.44 2.31 0.82
CA ASP A 38 -15.83 2.36 0.33
C ASP A 38 -16.09 1.42 -0.85
N TYR A 39 -15.13 1.31 -1.77
CA TYR A 39 -15.22 0.36 -2.87
C TYR A 39 -15.29 -1.08 -2.35
N LEU A 40 -14.39 -1.45 -1.43
CA LEU A 40 -14.31 -2.81 -0.91
C LEU A 40 -15.49 -3.17 -0.01
N GLU A 41 -16.01 -2.26 0.81
CA GLU A 41 -17.25 -2.46 1.57
C GLU A 41 -18.44 -2.79 0.65
N LYS A 42 -18.48 -2.21 -0.56
CA LYS A 42 -19.59 -2.38 -1.51
C LYS A 42 -19.40 -3.52 -2.50
N ASN A 43 -18.16 -3.88 -2.84
CA ASN A 43 -17.88 -4.74 -4.00
C ASN A 43 -16.98 -5.95 -3.70
N SER A 44 -16.43 -6.09 -2.48
CA SER A 44 -15.46 -7.15 -2.15
C SER A 44 -15.98 -8.57 -2.42
N ASP A 45 -17.29 -8.78 -2.33
CA ASP A 45 -17.94 -10.05 -2.62
C ASP A 45 -17.84 -10.45 -4.10
N THR A 46 -17.69 -9.49 -5.00
CA THR A 46 -17.59 -9.70 -6.46
C THR A 46 -16.18 -9.57 -7.03
N VAL A 47 -15.18 -9.19 -6.22
CA VAL A 47 -13.79 -9.09 -6.69
C VAL A 47 -13.23 -10.49 -6.89
N GLU A 48 -12.72 -10.78 -8.08
CA GLU A 48 -12.12 -12.06 -8.46
C GLU A 48 -10.60 -12.07 -8.27
N ALA A 49 -9.93 -10.92 -8.49
CA ALA A 49 -8.50 -10.77 -8.23
C ALA A 49 -8.20 -9.47 -7.46
N LEU A 50 -7.51 -9.62 -6.34
CA LEU A 50 -7.14 -8.52 -5.45
C LEU A 50 -5.64 -8.29 -5.52
N TYR A 51 -5.23 -7.09 -5.94
CA TYR A 51 -3.84 -6.67 -5.89
C TYR A 51 -3.57 -5.89 -4.61
N LEU A 52 -2.59 -6.36 -3.84
CA LEU A 52 -2.18 -5.81 -2.55
C LEU A 52 -0.70 -5.39 -2.60
N GLY A 53 -0.26 -4.68 -1.56
CA GLY A 53 1.13 -4.33 -1.37
C GLY A 53 1.45 -2.85 -1.47
N ASN A 54 2.73 -2.59 -1.73
CA ASN A 54 3.36 -1.28 -1.65
C ASN A 54 3.23 -0.47 -2.97
N SER A 55 4.04 0.58 -3.12
CA SER A 55 4.07 1.44 -4.32
C SER A 55 4.38 0.68 -5.62
N HIS A 56 5.13 -0.42 -5.58
CA HIS A 56 5.44 -1.26 -6.74
C HIS A 56 4.16 -1.85 -7.35
N VAL A 57 3.19 -2.25 -6.53
CA VAL A 57 1.88 -2.72 -7.01
C VAL A 57 0.91 -1.56 -7.26
N TYR A 58 0.90 -0.55 -6.38
CA TYR A 58 0.03 0.63 -6.53
C TYR A 58 0.22 1.34 -7.87
N PHE A 59 1.47 1.47 -8.33
CA PHE A 59 1.83 2.07 -9.61
C PHE A 59 2.16 1.03 -10.71
N GLY A 60 2.26 -0.26 -10.38
CA GLY A 60 2.67 -1.29 -11.33
C GLY A 60 1.54 -2.16 -11.89
N ILE A 61 0.37 -2.23 -11.24
CA ILE A 61 -0.76 -3.03 -11.72
C ILE A 61 -2.00 -2.16 -11.89
N ASN A 62 -2.44 -1.96 -13.13
CA ASN A 62 -3.67 -1.23 -13.45
C ASN A 62 -4.80 -2.22 -13.81
N PRO A 63 -5.79 -2.43 -12.93
CA PRO A 63 -6.87 -3.39 -13.18
C PRO A 63 -7.73 -3.09 -14.41
N GLU A 64 -7.65 -1.90 -15.01
CA GLU A 64 -8.32 -1.62 -16.30
C GLU A 64 -7.86 -2.53 -17.43
N TYR A 65 -6.67 -3.13 -17.30
CA TYR A 65 -6.13 -4.11 -18.26
C TYR A 65 -6.26 -5.56 -17.78
N SER A 66 -6.99 -5.80 -16.68
CA SER A 66 -7.22 -7.14 -16.14
C SER A 66 -8.33 -7.86 -16.89
N THR A 67 -8.18 -9.18 -17.03
CA THR A 67 -9.24 -10.05 -17.57
C THR A 67 -10.25 -10.47 -16.50
N HIS A 68 -9.84 -10.43 -15.25
CA HIS A 68 -10.66 -10.69 -14.08
C HIS A 68 -11.35 -9.42 -13.58
N LYS A 69 -12.45 -9.56 -12.84
CA LYS A 69 -13.02 -8.44 -12.09
C LYS A 69 -12.11 -8.09 -10.92
N SER A 70 -11.21 -7.14 -11.13
CA SER A 70 -10.08 -6.91 -10.24
C SER A 70 -10.10 -5.55 -9.55
N TYR A 71 -9.39 -5.45 -8.42
CA TYR A 71 -9.20 -4.20 -7.72
C TYR A 71 -7.79 -4.06 -7.14
N ASN A 72 -7.22 -2.86 -7.25
CA ASN A 72 -5.92 -2.53 -6.67
C ASN A 72 -6.10 -1.85 -5.31
N ALA A 73 -5.91 -2.61 -4.24
CA ALA A 73 -5.95 -2.15 -2.86
C ALA A 73 -4.54 -1.87 -2.27
N ALA A 74 -3.52 -1.73 -3.12
CA ALA A 74 -2.17 -1.36 -2.73
C ALA A 74 -2.06 0.15 -2.43
N TYR A 75 -1.06 0.54 -1.64
CA TYR A 75 -0.73 1.94 -1.37
C TYR A 75 0.78 2.15 -1.28
N ILE A 76 1.19 3.42 -1.38
CA ILE A 76 2.56 3.82 -1.05
C ILE A 76 2.90 3.40 0.39
N SER A 77 3.99 2.66 0.53
CA SER A 77 4.54 2.18 1.82
C SER A 77 3.61 1.24 2.61
N GLN A 78 2.62 0.60 1.97
CA GLN A 78 1.83 -0.45 2.60
C GLN A 78 2.65 -1.73 2.79
N SER A 79 2.78 -2.16 4.04
CA SER A 79 3.50 -3.37 4.45
C SER A 79 2.59 -4.60 4.50
N ILE A 80 3.20 -5.80 4.47
CA ILE A 80 2.48 -7.08 4.41
C ILE A 80 1.55 -7.32 5.60
N ASN A 81 1.90 -6.83 6.79
CA ASN A 81 0.97 -6.89 7.92
C ASN A 81 -0.33 -6.12 7.66
N LEU A 82 -0.29 -5.01 6.91
CA LEU A 82 -1.48 -4.25 6.53
C LEU A 82 -2.24 -4.94 5.40
N ASP A 83 -1.54 -5.58 4.45
CA ASP A 83 -2.17 -6.44 3.43
C ASP A 83 -3.03 -7.52 4.09
N TRP A 84 -2.51 -8.17 5.14
CA TRP A 84 -3.27 -9.16 5.91
C TRP A 84 -4.49 -8.55 6.62
N MET A 85 -4.37 -7.35 7.20
CA MET A 85 -5.51 -6.65 7.82
C MET A 85 -6.60 -6.32 6.80
N ILE A 86 -6.24 -5.91 5.58
CA ILE A 86 -7.19 -5.67 4.49
C ILE A 86 -7.90 -6.97 4.12
N VAL A 87 -7.17 -8.06 3.90
CA VAL A 87 -7.77 -9.37 3.61
C VAL A 87 -8.71 -9.82 4.73
N GLY A 88 -8.35 -9.60 5.99
CA GLY A 88 -9.15 -10.00 7.14
C GLY A 88 -10.42 -9.17 7.38
N LYS A 89 -10.55 -7.98 6.79
CA LYS A 89 -11.67 -7.06 7.03
C LYS A 89 -12.91 -7.39 6.20
N TYR A 90 -12.74 -7.81 4.95
CA TYR A 90 -13.84 -7.92 3.98
C TYR A 90 -14.29 -9.36 3.71
N ASN A 91 -15.46 -9.50 3.08
CA ASN A 91 -16.01 -10.80 2.69
C ASN A 91 -15.71 -11.11 1.23
N TRP A 92 -14.79 -12.03 1.00
CA TRP A 92 -14.31 -12.42 -0.32
C TRP A 92 -15.08 -13.63 -0.85
N LYS A 93 -16.25 -13.40 -1.44
CA LYS A 93 -17.12 -14.49 -1.95
C LYS A 93 -16.60 -15.05 -3.28
N ASP A 94 -16.29 -14.19 -4.24
CA ASP A 94 -15.87 -14.59 -5.58
C ASP A 94 -14.34 -14.51 -5.81
N LEU A 95 -13.57 -14.19 -4.77
CA LEU A 95 -12.12 -14.00 -4.86
C LEU A 95 -11.41 -15.31 -5.21
N LYS A 96 -10.67 -15.29 -6.32
CA LYS A 96 -9.87 -16.39 -6.84
C LYS A 96 -8.38 -16.17 -6.63
N TYR A 97 -7.92 -14.92 -6.73
CA TYR A 97 -6.51 -14.57 -6.69
C TYR A 97 -6.21 -13.43 -5.70
N ILE A 98 -5.19 -13.61 -4.88
CA ILE A 98 -4.53 -12.53 -4.12
C ILE A 98 -3.13 -12.38 -4.68
N ILE A 99 -2.81 -11.21 -5.20
CA ILE A 99 -1.48 -10.89 -5.72
C ILE A 99 -0.82 -9.96 -4.69
N ILE A 100 0.36 -10.36 -4.19
CA ILE A 100 1.07 -9.64 -3.13
C ILE A 100 2.58 -9.55 -3.46
N PRO A 101 3.25 -8.42 -3.18
CA PRO A 101 4.63 -8.23 -3.59
C PRO A 101 5.63 -9.12 -2.86
N ALA A 102 6.45 -9.82 -3.64
CA ALA A 102 7.70 -10.42 -3.23
C ALA A 102 8.88 -9.54 -3.63
N ASP A 103 8.90 -8.30 -3.15
CA ASP A 103 9.93 -7.32 -3.46
C ASP A 103 11.09 -7.38 -2.45
N TYR A 104 12.22 -6.82 -2.83
CA TYR A 104 13.46 -6.73 -2.01
C TYR A 104 13.23 -6.16 -0.60
N VAL A 105 12.24 -5.27 -0.44
CA VAL A 105 11.93 -4.61 0.83
C VAL A 105 10.91 -5.35 1.68
N SER A 106 10.10 -6.24 1.09
CA SER A 106 8.81 -6.70 1.65
C SER A 106 8.89 -7.22 3.09
N MET A 107 9.99 -7.87 3.48
CA MET A 107 10.12 -8.45 4.82
C MET A 107 10.63 -7.44 5.87
N TYR A 108 11.42 -6.45 5.49
CA TYR A 108 12.23 -5.70 6.44
C TYR A 108 11.63 -4.35 6.86
N TYR A 109 10.46 -3.96 6.38
CA TYR A 109 9.78 -2.75 6.88
C TYR A 109 8.33 -3.01 7.27
N THR A 110 7.87 -2.27 8.27
CA THR A 110 6.44 -2.07 8.55
C THR A 110 6.14 -0.59 8.39
N LEU A 111 4.88 -0.21 8.14
CA LEU A 111 4.54 1.20 8.03
C LEU A 111 4.90 1.99 9.30
N GLU A 112 4.79 1.37 10.48
CA GLU A 112 5.16 1.95 11.78
C GLU A 112 6.63 2.34 11.89
N THR A 113 7.48 1.69 11.11
CA THR A 113 8.93 1.86 11.16
C THR A 113 9.51 2.58 9.93
N ALA A 114 8.66 2.87 8.93
CA ALA A 114 8.98 3.56 7.70
C ALA A 114 8.98 5.10 7.87
N ASN A 115 9.57 5.80 6.90
CA ASN A 115 9.55 7.27 6.85
C ASN A 115 8.12 7.81 6.69
N ASP A 116 7.23 7.02 6.07
CA ASP A 116 5.82 7.36 5.85
C ASP A 116 4.88 6.95 6.97
N LYS A 117 5.37 6.69 8.20
CA LYS A 117 4.54 6.26 9.34
C LYS A 117 3.34 7.16 9.65
N TRP A 118 3.37 8.42 9.21
CA TRP A 118 2.23 9.34 9.32
C TRP A 118 0.97 8.81 8.61
N ARG A 119 1.12 7.91 7.63
CA ARG A 119 0.01 7.26 6.93
C ARG A 119 -0.77 6.27 7.79
N ILE A 120 -0.26 5.83 8.95
CA ILE A 120 -1.02 4.98 9.90
C ILE A 120 -2.35 5.64 10.24
N LYS A 121 -2.38 6.98 10.34
CA LYS A 121 -3.61 7.74 10.55
C LYS A 121 -4.68 7.36 9.54
N ASN A 122 -4.34 7.22 8.26
CA ASN A 122 -5.34 6.88 7.25
C ASN A 122 -5.93 5.48 7.44
N TYR A 123 -5.15 4.49 7.88
CA TYR A 123 -5.66 3.15 8.19
C TYR A 123 -6.55 3.14 9.44
N ASN A 124 -6.24 3.98 10.42
CA ASN A 124 -7.04 4.08 11.64
C ASN A 124 -8.33 4.86 11.43
N VAL A 125 -8.27 6.00 10.74
CA VAL A 125 -9.43 6.86 10.46
C VAL A 125 -10.37 6.18 9.46
N TYR A 126 -9.86 5.69 8.32
CA TYR A 126 -10.72 5.23 7.22
C TYR A 126 -10.98 3.73 7.18
N TYR A 127 -10.05 2.89 7.67
CA TYR A 127 -10.26 1.44 7.74
C TYR A 127 -10.71 0.95 9.12
N HIS A 128 -10.52 1.78 10.16
CA HIS A 128 -10.77 1.46 11.57
C HIS A 128 -9.90 0.32 12.12
N PHE A 129 -8.66 0.21 11.65
CA PHE A 129 -7.72 -0.85 12.01
C PHE A 129 -7.13 -0.78 13.43
N ARG A 130 -7.21 0.38 14.09
CA ARG A 130 -6.75 0.59 15.49
C ARG A 130 -5.28 0.19 15.72
N ILE A 131 -4.42 0.59 14.79
CA ILE A 131 -2.97 0.36 14.82
C ILE A 131 -2.33 1.32 15.82
N GLY A 132 -1.78 0.75 16.90
CA GLY A 132 -1.09 1.49 17.96
C GLY A 132 -2.01 2.37 18.81
N TYR A 133 -1.42 3.05 19.80
CA TYR A 133 -2.17 3.82 20.81
C TYR A 133 -1.96 5.33 20.69
N ASN A 134 -1.22 5.82 19.69
CA ASN A 134 -0.98 7.24 19.52
C ASN A 134 -2.28 7.93 19.07
N PRO A 135 -2.90 8.82 19.88
CA PRO A 135 -4.17 9.46 19.56
C PRO A 135 -4.12 10.31 18.29
N ILE A 136 -2.93 10.82 17.92
CA ILE A 136 -2.76 11.60 16.67
C ILE A 136 -3.15 10.78 15.44
N ASN A 137 -2.92 9.46 15.48
CA ASN A 137 -3.28 8.56 14.39
C ASN A 137 -4.79 8.30 14.28
N TYR A 138 -5.63 8.94 15.09
CA TYR A 138 -7.08 8.77 15.07
C TYR A 138 -7.82 10.06 14.70
N THR A 139 -7.09 11.04 14.17
CA THR A 139 -7.63 12.34 13.77
C THR A 139 -6.93 12.89 12.53
N GLU A 140 -7.68 13.53 11.63
CA GLU A 140 -7.14 14.29 10.51
C GLU A 140 -6.39 15.55 10.98
N ILE A 141 -6.98 16.34 11.88
CA ILE A 141 -6.48 17.69 12.22
C ILE A 141 -5.10 17.70 12.86
N PHE A 142 -4.74 16.64 13.61
CA PHE A 142 -3.46 16.57 14.32
C PHE A 142 -2.37 15.84 13.55
N THR A 143 -2.67 15.32 12.36
CA THR A 143 -1.66 14.73 11.48
C THR A 143 -1.12 15.78 10.51
N GLY A 144 0.14 16.16 10.70
CA GLY A 144 0.78 17.23 9.92
C GLY A 144 0.54 18.62 10.52
N LYS A 145 0.52 19.67 9.69
CA LYS A 145 0.28 21.05 10.16
C LYS A 145 -1.20 21.38 9.99
N ILE A 146 -1.82 21.98 11.01
CA ILE A 146 -3.23 22.41 10.99
C ILE A 146 -3.53 23.29 9.76
N LYS A 147 -2.61 24.18 9.38
CA LYS A 147 -2.76 25.03 8.19
C LYS A 147 -2.94 24.23 6.89
N ASP A 148 -2.32 23.06 6.78
CA ASP A 148 -2.40 22.22 5.59
C ASP A 148 -3.79 21.55 5.52
N GLN A 149 -4.38 21.22 6.68
CA GLN A 149 -5.74 20.70 6.78
C GLN A 149 -6.79 21.77 6.45
N VAL A 150 -6.62 23.00 6.94
CA VAL A 150 -7.49 24.13 6.57
C VAL A 150 -7.42 24.40 5.07
N LYS A 151 -6.21 24.38 4.49
CA LYS A 151 -6.02 24.52 3.04
C LYS A 151 -6.73 23.41 2.26
N ARG A 152 -6.65 22.16 2.71
CA ARG A 152 -7.34 21.03 2.08
C ARG A 152 -8.87 21.18 2.14
N ILE A 153 -9.42 21.69 3.24
CA ILE A 153 -10.85 22.00 3.38
C ILE A 153 -11.27 23.10 2.41
N ASP A 154 -10.50 24.19 2.31
CA ASP A 154 -10.76 25.29 1.37
C ASP A 154 -10.70 24.80 -0.09
N GLU A 155 -9.64 24.08 -0.47
CA GLU A 155 -9.47 23.50 -1.80
C GLU A 155 -10.67 22.62 -2.20
N PHE A 156 -11.16 21.79 -1.28
CA PHE A 156 -12.26 20.87 -1.56
C PHE A 156 -13.63 21.55 -1.56
N TYR A 157 -14.01 22.20 -0.45
CA TYR A 157 -15.38 22.70 -0.26
C TYR A 157 -15.63 24.06 -0.91
N ILE A 158 -14.58 24.87 -1.11
CA ILE A 158 -14.72 26.22 -1.69
C ILE A 158 -14.23 26.22 -3.13
N ALA A 159 -13.04 25.68 -3.40
CA ALA A 159 -12.46 25.67 -4.75
C ALA A 159 -12.88 24.46 -5.62
N ASN A 160 -13.66 23.51 -5.08
CA ASN A 160 -14.13 22.30 -5.78
C ASN A 160 -13.00 21.45 -6.39
N GLN A 161 -11.80 21.48 -5.80
CA GLN A 161 -10.65 20.70 -6.25
C GLN A 161 -10.67 19.31 -5.61
N LYS A 162 -10.56 18.27 -6.45
CA LYS A 162 -10.44 16.88 -6.01
C LYS A 162 -8.99 16.42 -6.18
N ASN A 163 -8.37 16.01 -5.08
CA ASN A 163 -6.99 15.53 -5.04
C ASN A 163 -6.93 14.00 -4.97
N ILE A 164 -7.63 13.32 -5.88
CA ILE A 164 -7.60 11.86 -6.01
C ILE A 164 -6.47 11.50 -6.98
N GLN A 165 -5.63 10.57 -6.56
CA GLN A 165 -4.39 10.16 -7.24
C GLN A 165 -4.52 8.77 -7.89
N SER A 166 -5.62 8.05 -7.66
CA SER A 166 -5.94 6.80 -8.33
C SER A 166 -7.10 6.89 -9.32
N ASN A 167 -7.22 5.90 -10.20
CA ASN A 167 -8.43 5.67 -11.00
C ASN A 167 -9.49 4.91 -10.19
N ASP A 168 -10.64 4.67 -10.80
CA ASP A 168 -11.79 4.01 -10.13
C ASP A 168 -11.50 2.56 -9.68
N LEU A 169 -10.45 1.93 -10.22
CA LEU A 169 -10.00 0.58 -9.84
C LEU A 169 -8.79 0.60 -8.89
N GLY A 170 -8.45 1.77 -8.33
CA GLY A 170 -7.44 1.93 -7.28
C GLY A 170 -5.99 2.00 -7.76
N PHE A 171 -5.74 2.08 -9.08
CA PHE A 171 -4.40 2.22 -9.65
C PHE A 171 -3.89 3.66 -9.55
N GLY A 172 -2.66 3.84 -9.06
CA GLY A 172 -2.03 5.16 -8.95
C GLY A 172 -1.64 5.75 -10.30
N THR A 173 -2.09 6.97 -10.58
CA THR A 173 -1.98 7.59 -11.93
C THR A 173 -0.87 8.65 -12.07
N ALA A 174 -0.09 8.86 -11.00
CA ALA A 174 0.95 9.89 -10.94
C ALA A 174 2.18 9.56 -11.80
N TYR A 175 2.50 8.27 -11.99
CA TYR A 175 3.73 7.85 -12.66
C TYR A 175 3.49 7.64 -14.16
N ARG A 176 3.80 8.67 -14.94
CA ARG A 176 3.49 8.73 -16.38
C ARG A 176 4.74 8.65 -17.26
N TYR A 177 4.58 8.06 -18.44
CA TYR A 177 5.55 8.15 -19.53
C TYR A 177 5.44 9.51 -20.26
N PRO A 178 6.56 10.12 -20.69
CA PRO A 178 7.94 9.72 -20.39
C PRO A 178 8.34 10.07 -18.96
N SER A 179 9.30 9.34 -18.38
CA SER A 179 9.86 9.69 -17.08
C SER A 179 10.58 11.04 -17.14
N PRO A 180 10.35 11.94 -16.17
CA PRO A 180 11.12 13.17 -16.04
C PRO A 180 12.43 12.98 -15.25
N LEU A 181 12.75 11.77 -14.80
CA LEU A 181 13.84 11.48 -13.87
C LEU A 181 15.04 10.83 -14.55
N ASP A 182 16.22 11.03 -13.97
CA ASP A 182 17.39 10.23 -14.31
C ASP A 182 17.26 8.84 -13.65
N ILE A 183 16.80 7.87 -14.44
CA ILE A 183 16.56 6.49 -14.01
C ILE A 183 17.82 5.86 -13.40
N ALA A 184 19.01 6.17 -13.93
CA ALA A 184 20.26 5.62 -13.42
C ALA A 184 20.60 6.14 -12.03
N LYS A 185 20.34 7.43 -11.80
CA LYS A 185 20.54 8.08 -10.50
C LYS A 185 19.54 7.56 -9.48
N THR A 186 18.25 7.60 -9.80
CA THR A 186 17.18 7.16 -8.89
C THR A 186 17.30 5.67 -8.54
N SER A 187 17.77 4.82 -9.47
CA SER A 187 18.08 3.40 -9.20
C SER A 187 19.05 3.21 -8.05
N LYS A 188 20.17 3.96 -8.05
CA LYS A 188 21.19 3.85 -7.00
C LYS A 188 20.69 4.37 -5.67
N GLU A 189 19.94 5.47 -5.70
CA GLU A 189 19.36 6.10 -4.50
C GLU A 189 18.33 5.16 -3.84
N ALA A 190 17.42 4.59 -4.64
CA ALA A 190 16.41 3.65 -4.16
C ALA A 190 17.03 2.36 -3.63
N ALA A 191 17.99 1.75 -4.32
CA ALA A 191 18.65 0.52 -3.85
C ALA A 191 19.33 0.73 -2.49
N LYS A 192 20.00 1.88 -2.32
CA LYS A 192 20.60 2.26 -1.04
C LYS A 192 19.55 2.49 0.05
N LEU A 193 18.46 3.20 -0.26
CA LEU A 193 17.36 3.46 0.68
C LEU A 193 16.67 2.16 1.15
N HIS A 194 16.59 1.18 0.25
CA HIS A 194 15.94 -0.11 0.47
C HIS A 194 16.84 -1.19 1.08
N THR A 195 18.12 -0.87 1.29
CA THR A 195 19.05 -1.74 2.01
C THR A 195 18.97 -1.47 3.51
N PHE A 196 18.56 -2.47 4.28
CA PHE A 196 18.36 -2.38 5.73
C PHE A 196 19.51 -3.03 6.50
N ASP A 197 19.71 -2.60 7.75
CA ASP A 197 20.54 -3.36 8.69
C ASP A 197 19.78 -4.59 9.19
N ILE A 198 19.87 -5.68 8.42
CA ILE A 198 19.15 -6.93 8.69
C ILE A 198 19.55 -7.59 10.02
N ARG A 199 20.56 -7.09 10.74
CA ARG A 199 20.95 -7.59 12.07
C ARG A 199 20.34 -6.78 13.21
N SER A 200 19.84 -5.58 12.95
CA SER A 200 19.21 -4.75 13.97
C SER A 200 17.91 -5.36 14.50
N ASP A 201 17.64 -5.18 15.79
CA ASP A 201 16.40 -5.66 16.43
C ASP A 201 15.15 -5.12 15.74
N LYS A 202 15.19 -3.85 15.31
CA LYS A 202 14.11 -3.18 14.58
C LYS A 202 13.71 -3.99 13.33
N TYR A 203 14.69 -4.27 12.46
CA TYR A 203 14.41 -4.92 11.18
C TYR A 203 14.19 -6.43 11.31
N GLN A 204 14.78 -7.07 12.32
CA GLN A 204 14.44 -8.45 12.70
C GLN A 204 13.00 -8.58 13.22
N ASN A 205 12.52 -7.58 13.99
CA ASN A 205 11.13 -7.55 14.44
C ASN A 205 10.16 -7.36 13.25
N ASN A 206 10.46 -6.43 12.34
CA ASN A 206 9.68 -6.25 11.11
C ASN A 206 9.61 -7.55 10.29
N PHE A 207 10.75 -8.24 10.13
CA PHE A 207 10.83 -9.53 9.45
C PHE A 207 9.89 -10.56 10.07
N LYS A 208 9.88 -10.68 11.41
CA LYS A 208 8.98 -11.60 12.13
C LYS A 208 7.50 -11.24 11.91
N ILE A 209 7.15 -9.96 12.01
CA ILE A 209 5.78 -9.47 11.82
C ILE A 209 5.27 -9.78 10.41
N ASN A 210 6.04 -9.37 9.39
CA ASN A 210 5.63 -9.56 8.00
C ASN A 210 5.62 -11.04 7.60
N LYS A 211 6.58 -11.83 8.09
CA LYS A 211 6.57 -13.28 7.88
C LYS A 211 5.32 -13.92 8.50
N ALA A 212 4.96 -13.57 9.72
CA ALA A 212 3.75 -14.10 10.36
C ALA A 212 2.49 -13.74 9.55
N ALA A 213 2.33 -12.47 9.20
CA ALA A 213 1.20 -11.99 8.40
C ALA A 213 1.09 -12.69 7.03
N LEU A 214 2.22 -12.92 6.34
CA LEU A 214 2.22 -13.62 5.05
C LEU A 214 1.82 -15.10 5.20
N TYR A 215 2.25 -15.76 6.28
CA TYR A 215 1.84 -17.13 6.58
C TYR A 215 0.36 -17.23 6.93
N ASP A 216 -0.18 -16.27 7.69
CA ASP A 216 -1.60 -16.19 7.99
C ASP A 216 -2.43 -15.95 6.72
N LEU A 217 -1.98 -15.07 5.83
CA LEU A 217 -2.61 -14.82 4.54
C LEU A 217 -2.63 -16.10 3.67
N ALA A 218 -1.50 -16.81 3.57
CA ALA A 218 -1.43 -18.06 2.81
C ALA A 218 -2.33 -19.17 3.40
N ALA A 219 -2.39 -19.28 4.73
CA ALA A 219 -3.26 -20.23 5.41
C ALA A 219 -4.75 -19.90 5.21
N PHE A 220 -5.12 -18.61 5.28
CA PHE A 220 -6.45 -18.13 4.96
C PHE A 220 -6.82 -18.45 3.52
N ALA A 221 -5.95 -18.12 2.58
CA ALA A 221 -6.17 -18.37 1.16
C ALA A 221 -6.37 -19.86 0.86
N LYS A 222 -5.54 -20.73 1.46
CA LYS A 222 -5.73 -22.19 1.37
C LYS A 222 -7.11 -22.63 1.87
N LYS A 223 -7.52 -22.15 3.05
CA LYS A 223 -8.83 -22.48 3.64
C LYS A 223 -10.00 -22.04 2.77
N LYS A 224 -9.83 -20.93 2.04
CA LYS A 224 -10.85 -20.34 1.16
C LYS A 224 -10.71 -20.78 -0.30
N ASN A 225 -9.77 -21.67 -0.63
CA ASN A 225 -9.44 -22.08 -2.00
C ASN A 225 -9.09 -20.90 -2.93
N ILE A 226 -8.41 -19.90 -2.39
CA ILE A 226 -7.89 -18.73 -3.11
C ILE A 226 -6.42 -18.98 -3.44
N LYS A 227 -6.00 -18.65 -4.66
CA LYS A 227 -4.58 -18.72 -5.05
C LYS A 227 -3.86 -17.45 -4.61
N VAL A 228 -2.67 -17.61 -4.04
CA VAL A 228 -1.78 -16.49 -3.70
C VAL A 228 -0.66 -16.45 -4.71
N VAL A 229 -0.52 -15.32 -5.39
CA VAL A 229 0.54 -15.07 -6.36
C VAL A 229 1.51 -14.08 -5.75
N PHE A 230 2.69 -14.57 -5.40
CA PHE A 230 3.80 -13.71 -5.03
C PHE A 230 4.34 -13.05 -6.29
N LEU A 231 4.41 -11.73 -6.33
CA LEU A 231 4.87 -10.97 -7.48
C LEU A 231 6.16 -10.24 -7.13
N SER A 232 7.30 -10.64 -7.70
CA SER A 232 8.50 -9.80 -7.64
C SER A 232 8.46 -8.83 -8.81
N SER A 233 8.17 -7.57 -8.51
CA SER A 233 7.96 -6.53 -9.51
C SER A 233 9.21 -6.29 -10.35
N PRO A 234 9.08 -5.92 -11.65
CA PRO A 234 10.22 -5.54 -12.45
C PRO A 234 10.84 -4.25 -11.90
N VAL A 235 12.17 -4.20 -11.92
CA VAL A 235 12.97 -3.06 -11.46
C VAL A 235 14.04 -2.76 -12.49
N CYS A 236 14.62 -1.56 -12.46
CA CYS A 236 15.75 -1.29 -13.35
C CYS A 236 16.94 -2.17 -12.99
N LYS A 237 17.71 -2.60 -14.00
CA LYS A 237 18.93 -3.40 -13.78
C LYS A 237 19.88 -2.78 -12.76
N LYS A 238 20.08 -1.45 -12.81
CA LYS A 238 20.95 -0.72 -11.88
C LYS A 238 20.45 -0.76 -10.43
N TYR A 239 19.13 -0.81 -10.22
CA TYR A 239 18.56 -0.97 -8.88
C TYR A 239 18.82 -2.40 -8.39
N PHE A 240 18.51 -3.40 -9.20
CA PHE A 240 18.72 -4.81 -8.87
C PHE A 240 20.19 -5.12 -8.54
N ASP A 241 21.11 -4.64 -9.38
CA ASP A 241 22.56 -4.80 -9.17
C ASP A 241 23.04 -4.11 -7.87
N GLY A 242 22.30 -3.11 -7.38
CA GLY A 242 22.57 -2.39 -6.14
C GLY A 242 22.00 -3.05 -4.88
N CYS A 243 21.18 -4.10 -4.99
CA CYS A 243 20.59 -4.78 -3.84
C CYS A 243 21.63 -5.60 -3.06
N ASP A 244 21.55 -5.57 -1.73
CA ASP A 244 22.30 -6.50 -0.88
C ASP A 244 21.80 -7.94 -1.08
N LYS A 245 22.73 -8.83 -1.46
CA LYS A 245 22.42 -10.24 -1.79
C LYS A 245 21.91 -11.04 -0.59
N THR A 246 22.36 -10.72 0.63
CA THR A 246 21.94 -11.44 1.84
C THR A 246 20.50 -11.09 2.19
N GLN A 247 20.17 -9.79 2.18
CA GLN A 247 18.80 -9.31 2.38
C GLN A 247 17.85 -9.89 1.33
N LEU A 248 18.25 -9.87 0.06
CA LEU A 248 17.43 -10.40 -1.04
C LEU A 248 17.22 -11.92 -0.87
N SER A 249 18.28 -12.67 -0.62
CA SER A 249 18.21 -14.13 -0.40
C SER A 249 17.32 -14.49 0.79
N ASN A 250 17.48 -13.80 1.92
CA ASN A 250 16.63 -14.00 3.10
C ASN A 250 15.16 -13.71 2.82
N THR A 251 14.88 -12.67 2.03
CA THR A 251 13.52 -12.30 1.61
C THR A 251 12.93 -13.38 0.72
N MET A 252 13.64 -13.78 -0.34
CA MET A 252 13.19 -14.81 -1.28
C MET A 252 12.99 -16.16 -0.59
N LYS A 253 13.82 -16.49 0.41
CA LYS A 253 13.66 -17.72 1.20
C LYS A 253 12.28 -17.82 1.84
N VAL A 254 11.69 -16.73 2.34
CA VAL A 254 10.35 -16.76 2.94
C VAL A 254 9.29 -17.21 1.93
N TYR A 255 9.35 -16.69 0.71
CA TYR A 255 8.44 -17.08 -0.37
C TYR A 255 8.67 -18.52 -0.80
N SER A 256 9.93 -18.95 -0.98
CA SER A 256 10.26 -20.35 -1.28
C SER A 256 9.74 -21.32 -0.21
N ASP A 257 9.87 -20.97 1.07
CA ASP A 257 9.35 -21.78 2.18
C ASP A 257 7.80 -21.88 2.11
N LEU A 258 7.11 -20.82 1.70
CA LEU A 258 5.65 -20.81 1.51
C LEU A 258 5.20 -21.61 0.28
N LEU A 259 5.92 -21.52 -0.83
CA LEU A 259 5.68 -22.34 -2.02
C LEU A 259 5.82 -23.84 -1.67
N ALA A 260 6.85 -24.20 -0.91
CA ALA A 260 7.04 -25.59 -0.46
C ALA A 260 5.94 -26.05 0.52
N LYS A 261 5.48 -25.16 1.40
CA LYS A 261 4.44 -25.48 2.39
C LYS A 261 3.03 -25.55 1.78
N TYR A 262 2.76 -24.75 0.75
CA TYR A 262 1.45 -24.61 0.13
C TYR A 262 1.53 -24.64 -1.41
N PRO A 263 2.05 -25.72 -2.03
CA PRO A 263 2.34 -25.76 -3.47
C PRO A 263 1.11 -25.60 -4.37
N GLU A 264 -0.06 -26.04 -3.89
CA GLU A 264 -1.32 -25.90 -4.62
C GLU A 264 -1.97 -24.52 -4.42
N THR A 265 -1.53 -23.73 -3.43
CA THR A 265 -2.15 -22.44 -3.09
C THR A 265 -1.28 -21.28 -3.55
N CYS A 266 0.04 -21.41 -3.42
CA CYS A 266 0.98 -20.34 -3.66
C CYS A 266 1.75 -20.54 -4.97
N SER A 267 1.91 -19.48 -5.74
CA SER A 267 2.82 -19.43 -6.89
C SER A 267 3.69 -18.16 -6.82
N HIS A 268 4.74 -18.10 -7.62
CA HIS A 268 5.64 -16.94 -7.68
C HIS A 268 5.91 -16.55 -9.13
N LEU A 269 5.56 -15.31 -9.45
CA LEU A 269 5.93 -14.64 -10.70
C LEU A 269 7.08 -13.69 -10.39
N ASN A 270 8.29 -14.03 -10.86
CA ASN A 270 9.48 -13.22 -10.63
C ASN A 270 9.88 -12.46 -11.90
N TYR A 271 9.71 -11.15 -11.89
CA TYR A 271 10.03 -10.26 -13.00
C TYR A 271 11.12 -9.24 -12.69
N MET A 272 11.77 -9.30 -11.53
CA MET A 272 12.80 -8.31 -11.12
C MET A 272 13.89 -8.08 -12.18
N GLU A 273 14.36 -9.16 -12.80
CA GLU A 273 15.41 -9.15 -13.82
C GLU A 273 14.87 -9.43 -15.23
N SER A 274 13.55 -9.28 -15.44
CA SER A 274 12.93 -9.63 -16.72
C SER A 274 13.40 -8.70 -17.84
N SER A 275 13.93 -9.28 -18.92
CA SER A 275 14.32 -8.56 -20.14
C SER A 275 13.13 -8.03 -20.95
N TYR A 276 11.89 -8.38 -20.55
CA TYR A 276 10.67 -7.87 -21.17
C TYR A 276 10.44 -6.37 -20.91
N PHE A 277 11.03 -5.84 -19.83
CA PHE A 277 10.95 -4.43 -19.47
C PHE A 277 12.25 -3.72 -19.86
N ASN A 278 12.12 -2.56 -20.49
CA ASN A 278 13.25 -1.69 -20.82
C ASN A 278 13.15 -0.36 -20.05
N GLU A 279 14.20 0.46 -20.12
CA GLU A 279 14.28 1.72 -19.35
C GLU A 279 13.07 2.66 -19.57
N SER A 280 12.46 2.64 -20.76
CA SER A 280 11.29 3.47 -21.08
C SER A 280 9.99 3.01 -20.41
N ASP A 281 9.96 1.82 -19.82
CA ASP A 281 8.83 1.30 -19.05
C ASP A 281 8.83 1.79 -17.59
N PHE A 282 9.94 2.41 -17.14
CA PHE A 282 10.10 2.87 -15.76
C PHE A 282 9.81 4.36 -15.60
N TYR A 283 9.29 4.73 -14.44
CA TYR A 283 9.15 6.11 -14.00
C TYR A 283 10.38 6.55 -13.20
N ASP A 284 10.91 5.67 -12.35
CA ASP A 284 12.14 5.88 -11.60
C ASP A 284 12.95 4.57 -11.54
N GLY A 285 13.82 4.42 -10.53
CA GLY A 285 14.73 3.28 -10.48
C GLY A 285 14.08 1.94 -10.16
N ASP A 286 12.91 1.96 -9.52
CA ASP A 286 12.24 0.77 -9.00
C ASP A 286 10.72 0.77 -9.22
N HIS A 287 10.16 1.81 -9.85
CA HIS A 287 8.75 1.87 -10.20
C HIS A 287 8.53 1.95 -11.71
N LEU A 288 7.53 1.21 -12.18
CA LEU A 288 7.01 1.33 -13.53
C LEU A 288 6.29 2.67 -13.73
N ASN A 289 6.29 3.16 -14.96
CA ASN A 289 5.33 4.17 -15.40
C ASN A 289 4.05 3.50 -15.93
N ASN A 290 3.04 4.29 -16.29
CA ASN A 290 1.76 3.78 -16.77
C ASN A 290 1.83 2.81 -17.97
N ARG A 291 2.83 2.94 -18.88
CA ARG A 291 3.03 1.97 -19.98
C ARG A 291 3.64 0.67 -19.47
N GLY A 292 4.64 0.74 -18.60
CA GLY A 292 5.21 -0.42 -17.92
C GLY A 292 4.16 -1.16 -17.09
N ALA A 293 3.29 -0.42 -16.39
CA ALA A 293 2.22 -0.96 -15.57
C ALA A 293 1.18 -1.72 -16.40
N GLN A 294 0.80 -1.18 -17.56
CA GLN A 294 -0.05 -1.90 -18.52
C GLN A 294 0.60 -3.23 -18.93
N LYS A 295 1.87 -3.21 -19.32
CA LYS A 295 2.62 -4.42 -19.70
C LYS A 295 2.65 -5.46 -18.58
N LEU A 296 2.96 -5.03 -17.35
CA LEU A 296 3.02 -5.92 -16.20
C LEU A 296 1.64 -6.51 -15.88
N THR A 297 0.58 -5.70 -15.93
CA THR A 297 -0.78 -6.18 -15.67
C THR A 297 -1.15 -7.28 -16.65
N VAL A 298 -1.02 -7.03 -17.96
CA VAL A 298 -1.34 -8.03 -18.99
C VAL A 298 -0.50 -9.31 -18.81
N LEU A 299 0.78 -9.15 -18.47
CA LEU A 299 1.67 -10.28 -18.24
C LEU A 299 1.24 -11.11 -17.02
N VAL A 300 0.96 -10.47 -15.88
CA VAL A 300 0.48 -11.16 -14.66
C VAL A 300 -0.85 -11.87 -14.92
N GLU A 301 -1.80 -11.19 -15.53
CA GLU A 301 -3.14 -11.73 -15.82
C GLU A 301 -3.08 -12.93 -16.77
N SER A 302 -2.15 -12.94 -17.73
CA SER A 302 -1.93 -14.09 -18.60
C SER A 302 -1.48 -15.36 -17.87
N GLN A 303 -0.94 -15.22 -16.65
CA GLN A 303 -0.50 -16.32 -15.80
C GLN A 303 -1.60 -16.78 -14.82
N LEU A 304 -2.69 -16.02 -14.69
CA LEU A 304 -3.84 -16.42 -13.90
C LEU A 304 -4.72 -17.37 -14.73
N GLY A 305 -5.39 -18.30 -14.06
CA GLY A 305 -6.37 -19.18 -14.71
C GLY A 305 -7.59 -18.37 -15.16
N LYS A 306 -8.34 -18.88 -16.14
CA LYS A 306 -9.61 -18.28 -16.57
C LYS A 306 -10.75 -18.66 -15.62
#